data_AF-A0A939RXV1-F1
#
_entry.id   AF-A0A939RXV1-F1
#
_cell.length_a   1.000
_cell.length_b   1.000
_cell.length_c   1.000
_cell.angle_alpha   90.00
_cell.angle_beta   90.00
_cell.angle_gamma   90.00
#
_symmetry.space_group_name_H-M   'P 1'
#
loop_
_entity.id
_entity.type
_entity.pdbx_description
1 polymer ?
#
loop_
_entity_poly.entity_id
_entity_poly.type
_entity_poly.pdbx_seq_one_letter_code
_entity_poly.pdbx_strand_id
1 'polypeptide(L)' 'MPLLGPWNSLRGAVDFVAAVAPRRVFPIHDVHLSTTGYALFWNLITKSADAAGIESLEVVQGEPFFPIGSGG' A
#
# COMPACT_ATOMS: atom_id res chain seq x y z
N MET A 1 -7.62 -2.13 0.52
CA MET A 1 -7.57 -2.14 -0.95
C MET A 1 -6.17 -2.57 -1.36
N PRO A 2 -6.03 -3.58 -2.23
CA PRO A 2 -4.71 -3.95 -2.77
C PRO A 2 -4.20 -2.84 -3.70
N LEU A 3 -2.94 -2.45 -3.53
CA LEU A 3 -2.30 -1.40 -4.29
C LEU A 3 -1.46 -2.01 -5.41
N LEU A 4 -1.75 -1.56 -6.64
CA LEU A 4 -1.14 -2.06 -7.87
C LEU A 4 0.38 -1.93 -7.87
N GLY A 5 1.05 -2.78 -8.66
CA GLY A 5 2.50 -2.95 -8.62
C GLY A 5 3.36 -1.75 -9.01
N PRO A 6 4.67 -1.83 -8.72
CA PRO A 6 5.61 -0.71 -8.77
C PRO A 6 5.88 -0.17 -10.19
N TRP A 7 5.48 -0.92 -11.22
CA TRP A 7 5.54 -0.50 -12.63
C TRP A 7 4.38 0.41 -13.02
N ASN A 8 3.34 0.54 -12.20
CA ASN A 8 2.36 1.59 -12.38
C ASN A 8 2.92 2.95 -11.95
N SER A 9 2.40 4.01 -12.56
CA SER A 9 2.71 5.37 -12.11
C SER A 9 2.33 5.53 -10.64
N LEU A 10 3.29 5.90 -9.79
CA LEU A 10 3.06 6.26 -8.40
C LEU A 10 1.94 7.31 -8.28
N ARG A 11 1.98 8.32 -9.16
CA ARG A 11 0.94 9.35 -9.23
C ARG A 11 -0.42 8.76 -9.54
N GLY A 12 -0.51 7.83 -10.50
CA GLY A 12 -1.75 7.13 -10.82
C GLY A 12 -2.29 6.29 -9.65
N ALA A 13 -1.40 5.67 -8.87
CA ALA A 13 -1.80 4.94 -7.67
C ALA A 13 -2.36 5.88 -6.59
N VAL A 14 -1.72 7.03 -6.36
CA VAL A 14 -2.20 8.07 -5.44
C VAL A 14 -3.54 8.65 -5.90
N ASP A 15 -3.66 9.01 -7.19
CA ASP A 15 -4.89 9.55 -7.76
C ASP A 15 -6.05 8.54 -7.63
N PHE A 16 -5.78 7.25 -7.86
CA PHE A 16 -6.78 6.19 -7.71
C PHE A 16 -7.21 5.99 -6.25
N VAL A 17 -6.24 5.94 -5.32
CA VAL A 17 -6.52 5.84 -3.88
C VAL A 17 -7.34 7.02 -3.40
N ALA A 18 -7.00 8.24 -3.81
CA ALA A 18 -7.75 9.44 -3.46
C ALA A 18 -9.17 9.43 -4.02
N ALA A 19 -9.35 8.98 -5.27
CA ALA A 19 -10.66 8.89 -5.91
C ALA A 19 -11.58 7.82 -5.26
N VAL A 20 -11.02 6.69 -4.86
CA VAL A 20 -11.77 5.58 -4.24
C VAL A 20 -11.98 5.81 -2.73
N ALA A 21 -11.09 6.56 -2.08
CA ALA A 21 -11.07 6.81 -0.64
C ALA A 21 -11.26 5.53 0.21
N PRO A 22 -10.44 4.48 -0.01
CA PRO A 22 -10.54 3.28 0.80
C PRO A 22 -10.14 3.58 2.25
N ARG A 23 -10.68 2.83 3.21
CA ARG A 23 -10.23 2.93 4.61
C ARG A 23 -8.79 2.48 4.81
N ARG A 24 -8.32 1.53 3.99
CA ARG A 24 -7.03 0.84 4.12
C ARG A 24 -6.39 0.55 2.77
N VAL A 25 -5.06 0.57 2.68
CA VAL A 25 -4.28 0.16 1.51
C VAL A 25 -3.13 -0.78 1.88
N PHE A 26 -2.76 -1.70 1.00
CA PHE A 26 -1.62 -2.61 1.18
C PHE A 26 -0.99 -2.99 -0.18
N PRO A 27 0.33 -3.21 -0.29
CA PRO A 27 0.98 -3.52 -1.55
C PRO A 27 0.82 -5.01 -1.91
N ILE A 28 0.78 -5.36 -3.21
CA ILE A 28 0.60 -6.76 -3.66
C ILE A 28 1.55 -7.23 -4.77
N HIS A 29 2.43 -6.37 -5.27
CA HIS A 29 3.30 -6.64 -6.43
C HIS A 29 4.73 -6.10 -6.24
N ASP A 30 5.11 -5.90 -4.99
CA ASP A 30 6.39 -5.41 -4.51
C ASP A 30 7.54 -6.43 -4.60
N VAL A 31 7.25 -7.72 -4.82
CA VAL A 31 8.25 -8.81 -4.88
C VAL A 31 9.39 -8.59 -5.89
N HIS A 32 9.18 -7.76 -6.91
CA HIS A 32 10.21 -7.45 -7.91
C HIS A 32 11.08 -6.25 -7.55
N LEU A 33 10.80 -5.56 -6.46
CA LEU A 33 11.62 -4.47 -5.97
C LEU A 33 12.83 -5.03 -5.24
N SER A 34 13.97 -4.35 -5.41
CA SER A 34 15.05 -4.50 -4.44
C SER A 34 14.57 -4.01 -3.07
N THR A 35 15.20 -4.47 -1.99
CA THR A 35 14.87 -4.02 -0.62
C THR A 35 14.85 -2.49 -0.49
N THR A 36 15.82 -1.81 -1.09
CA THR A 36 15.87 -0.35 -1.11
C THR A 36 14.75 0.26 -1.96
N GLY A 37 14.44 -0.33 -3.11
CA GLY A 37 13.34 0.11 -3.98
C GLY A 37 11.99 -0.03 -3.28
N TYR A 38 11.79 -1.12 -2.55
CA TYR A 38 10.59 -1.34 -1.72
C TYR A 38 10.46 -0.28 -0.64
N ALA A 39 11.52 -0.03 0.13
CA ALA A 39 11.49 0.98 1.19
C ALA A 39 11.17 2.38 0.65
N LEU A 40 11.71 2.76 -0.52
CA LEU A 40 11.38 4.03 -1.17
C LEU A 40 9.92 4.08 -1.62
N PHE A 41 9.48 3.05 -2.33
CA PHE A 41 8.09 2.92 -2.80
C PHE A 41 7.11 3.01 -1.63
N TRP A 42 7.33 2.23 -0.58
CA TRP A 42 6.46 2.16 0.59
C TRP A 42 6.38 3.52 1.29
N ASN A 43 7.50 4.19 1.52
CA ASN A 43 7.53 5.53 2.11
C ASN A 43 6.76 6.58 1.32
N LEU A 44 6.75 6.50 -0.02
CA LEU A 44 6.02 7.46 -0.86
C LEU A 44 4.51 7.21 -0.80
N ILE A 45 4.10 5.94 -0.76
CA ILE A 45 2.71 5.54 -0.60
C ILE A 45 2.18 5.91 0.78
N THR A 46 2.88 5.55 1.85
CA THR A 46 2.42 5.82 3.22
C THR A 46 2.27 7.31 3.47
N LYS A 47 3.24 8.14 3.04
CA LYS A 47 3.12 9.61 3.13
C LYS A 47 1.89 10.16 2.40
N SER A 48 1.57 9.61 1.23
CA SER A 48 0.41 10.05 0.45
C SER A 48 -0.90 9.58 1.08
N ALA A 49 -0.93 8.36 1.62
CA ALA A 49 -2.06 7.80 2.32
C ALA A 49 -2.34 8.54 3.65
N ASP A 50 -1.31 8.86 4.42
CA ASP A 50 -1.41 9.63 5.67
C ASP A 50 -2.00 11.02 5.41
N ALA A 51 -1.54 11.71 4.36
CA ALA A 51 -2.09 13.00 3.95
C ALA A 51 -3.57 12.93 3.55
N ALA A 52 -4.05 11.75 3.14
CA ALA A 52 -5.43 11.47 2.78
C ALA A 52 -6.25 10.82 3.92
N GLY A 53 -5.65 10.58 5.11
CA GLY A 53 -6.31 9.91 6.23
C GLY A 53 -6.58 8.42 6.01
N ILE A 54 -5.76 7.76 5.19
CA ILE A 54 -5.91 6.36 4.78
C ILE A 54 -4.89 5.49 5.50
N GLU A 55 -5.34 4.41 6.14
CA GLU A 55 -4.48 3.48 6.88
C GLU A 55 -3.64 2.64 5.89
N SER A 56 -2.31 2.67 6.04
CA SER A 56 -1.40 1.84 5.25
C SER A 56 -1.01 0.58 6.03
N LEU A 57 -1.20 -0.59 5.42
CA LEU A 57 -0.86 -1.87 6.02
C LEU A 57 0.30 -2.50 5.26
N GLU A 58 1.39 -2.75 5.98
CA GLU A 58 2.48 -3.57 5.47
C GLU A 58 2.05 -5.04 5.51
N VAL A 59 2.26 -5.74 4.39
CA VAL A 59 1.95 -7.17 4.28
C VAL A 59 3.27 -7.88 4.04
N VAL A 60 3.64 -8.75 4.98
CA VAL A 60 4.87 -9.54 4.88
C VAL A 60 4.57 -10.80 4.08
N GLN A 61 5.39 -11.08 3.07
CA GLN A 61 5.23 -12.29 2.27
C GLN A 61 5.37 -13.54 3.15
N GLY A 62 4.38 -14.42 3.07
CA GLY A 62 4.33 -15.66 3.85
C GLY A 62 3.57 -15.55 5.18
N GLU A 63 3.26 -14.33 5.62
CA GLU A 63 2.41 -14.10 6.79
C GLU A 63 0.93 -14.04 6.40
N PRO A 64 0.01 -14.62 7.20
CA PRO A 64 -1.41 -14.49 6.98
C PRO A 64 -1.86 -13.02 7.05
N PHE A 65 -2.54 -12.55 6.01
CA PHE A 65 -3.12 -11.20 5.99
C PHE A 65 -4.56 -11.24 6.52
N PHE A 66 -4.82 -10.50 7.61
CA PHE A 66 -6.15 -10.33 8.17
C PHE A 66 -6.67 -8.90 7.95
N PRO A 67 -7.49 -8.66 6.90
CA PRO A 67 -7.94 -7.32 6.53
C PRO A 67 -8.93 -6.68 7.51
N ILE A 68 -9.47 -7.47 8.45
CA ILE A 68 -10.49 -7.08 9.42
C ILE A 68 -9.86 -7.33 10.79
N GLY A 69 -9.90 -6.34 11.70
CA GLY A 69 -9.43 -6.54 13.06
C GLY A 69 -10.09 -7.78 13.64
N SER A 70 -9.30 -8.81 13.93
CA SER A 70 -9.75 -9.92 14.76
C SER A 70 -9.97 -9.33 16.15
N GLY A 71 -11.19 -8.89 16.43
CA GLY A 71 -11.60 -8.60 17.80
C GLY A 71 -11.43 -9.87 18.63
N GLY A 72 -10.41 -9.86 19.48
CA GLY A 72 -10.29 -10.65 20.68
C GLY A 72 -10.26 -9.70 21.87
#